data_AF-A0A965BSD2-F1
#
_entry.id   AF-A0A965BSD2-F1
#
_cell.length_a   1.000
_cell.length_b   1.000
_cell.length_c   1.000
_cell.angle_alpha   90.00
_cell.angle_beta   90.00
_cell.angle_gamma   90.00
#
_symmetry.space_group_name_H-M   'P 1'
#
loop_
_entity.id
_entity.type
_entity.pdbx_description
1 polymer ?
#
loop_
_entity_poly.entity_id
_entity_poly.type
_entity_poly.pdbx_seq_one_letter_code
_entity_poly.pdbx_strand_id
1 'polypeptide(L)'
;MFVLDILPSRVALIVLCAVHSMAALALCVAKLPVWLVAGFLVVLVLTGKRRISEELANSPGWFRRCLAGETRWHLENAAGRVAVLPPKPIFISELLIVLEFRTCPDAQAAGPSTLCLCLFSDSLSPSQSSRLRCFLRFRDQVIPEG
;
A
#
# COMPACT_ATOMS: atom_id res chain seq x y z
N MET A 1 9.29 -14.22 14.16
CA MET A 1 8.33 -13.09 14.06
C MET A 1 9.08 -11.80 13.73
N PHE A 2 8.59 -10.97 12.81
CA PHE A 2 9.20 -9.66 12.48
C PHE A 2 8.15 -8.56 12.23
N VAL A 3 8.56 -7.30 12.34
CA VAL A 3 7.67 -6.14 12.16
C VAL A 3 8.08 -5.39 10.89
N LEU A 4 7.08 -5.06 10.07
CA LEU A 4 7.20 -4.21 8.90
C LEU A 4 6.45 -2.90 9.19
N ASP A 5 7.17 -1.79 9.20
CA ASP A 5 6.56 -0.47 9.20
C ASP A 5 6.43 -0.02 7.74
N ILE A 6 5.20 0.26 7.32
CA ILE A 6 4.85 0.55 5.94
C ILE A 6 4.72 2.06 5.78
N LEU A 7 5.69 2.64 5.11
CA LEU A 7 5.75 4.07 4.82
C LEU A 7 4.97 4.40 3.54
N PRO A 8 4.39 5.62 3.46
CA PRO A 8 3.82 6.11 2.23
C PRO A 8 4.87 6.18 1.13
N SER A 9 4.67 5.38 0.07
CA SER A 9 5.55 5.37 -1.09
C SER A 9 5.50 6.71 -1.79
N ARG A 10 6.68 7.30 -2.03
CA ARG A 10 6.82 8.53 -2.81
C ARG A 10 6.37 8.29 -4.25
N VAL A 11 6.70 7.12 -4.81
CA VAL A 11 6.30 6.74 -6.17
C VAL A 11 4.77 6.66 -6.28
N ALA A 12 4.13 5.97 -5.33
CA ALA A 12 2.66 5.89 -5.29
C ALA A 12 2.01 7.27 -5.16
N LEU A 13 2.55 8.14 -4.29
CA LEU A 13 2.07 9.51 -4.12
C LEU A 13 2.23 10.33 -5.40
N ILE A 14 3.35 10.22 -6.10
CA ILE A 14 3.58 10.92 -7.37
C ILE A 14 2.59 10.46 -8.44
N VAL A 15 2.38 9.15 -8.57
CA VAL A 15 1.39 8.58 -9.51
C VAL A 15 -0.01 9.04 -9.15
N LEU A 16 -0.40 9.01 -7.88
CA LEU A 16 -1.71 9.46 -7.44
C LEU A 16 -1.91 10.95 -7.72
N CYS A 17 -0.92 11.80 -7.42
CA CYS A 17 -0.91 13.20 -7.80
C CYS A 17 -1.08 13.38 -9.31
N ALA A 18 -0.31 12.65 -10.12
CA ALA A 18 -0.36 12.75 -11.57
C ALA A 18 -1.73 12.37 -12.13
N VAL A 19 -2.36 11.30 -11.64
CA VAL A 19 -3.71 10.89 -12.05
C VAL A 19 -4.74 11.96 -11.69
N HIS A 20 -4.68 12.52 -10.47
CA HIS A 20 -5.58 13.60 -10.06
C HIS A 20 -5.36 14.88 -10.89
N SER A 21 -4.10 15.23 -11.18
CA SER A 21 -3.75 16.34 -12.06
C SER A 21 -4.26 16.14 -13.48
N MET A 22 -4.16 14.92 -14.03
CA MET A 22 -4.69 14.60 -15.36
C MET A 22 -6.22 14.62 -15.41
N ALA A 23 -6.90 14.14 -14.36
CA ALA A 23 -8.35 14.22 -14.23
C ALA A 23 -8.83 15.68 -14.12
N ALA A 24 -8.15 16.49 -13.32
CA ALA A 24 -8.42 17.93 -13.24
C ALA A 24 -8.15 18.63 -14.58
N LEU A 25 -7.04 18.27 -15.27
CA LEU A 25 -6.71 18.78 -16.59
C LEU A 25 -7.82 18.45 -17.59
N ALA A 26 -8.33 17.21 -17.60
CA ALA A 26 -9.43 16.80 -18.48
C ALA A 26 -10.70 17.64 -18.23
N LEU A 27 -10.99 17.99 -16.97
CA LEU A 27 -12.10 18.88 -16.62
C LEU A 27 -11.84 20.34 -17.03
N CYS A 28 -10.59 20.80 -16.99
CA CYS A 28 -10.21 22.17 -17.33
C CYS A 28 -10.08 22.42 -18.85
N VAL A 29 -9.61 21.42 -19.62
CA VAL A 29 -9.42 21.49 -21.08
C VAL A 29 -10.75 21.73 -21.80
N ALA A 30 -11.89 21.46 -21.14
CA ALA A 30 -13.19 21.79 -21.69
C ALA A 30 -13.44 23.31 -21.84
N LYS A 31 -12.89 24.21 -20.98
CA LYS A 31 -13.29 25.65 -20.97
C LYS A 31 -12.30 26.70 -20.42
N LEU A 32 -11.05 26.39 -20.07
CA LEU A 32 -10.15 27.35 -19.39
C LEU A 32 -8.89 27.75 -20.18
N PRO A 33 -8.41 29.01 -20.06
CA PRO A 33 -7.19 29.47 -20.70
C PRO A 33 -5.92 28.90 -20.04
N VAL A 34 -4.88 28.66 -20.86
CA VAL A 34 -3.68 27.85 -20.53
C VAL A 34 -2.93 28.30 -19.27
N TRP A 35 -2.85 29.61 -19.01
CA TRP A 35 -2.14 30.16 -17.85
C TRP A 35 -2.84 29.84 -16.51
N LEU A 36 -4.18 29.82 -16.49
CA LEU A 36 -4.96 29.39 -15.33
C LEU A 36 -4.82 27.88 -15.08
N VAL A 37 -4.73 27.09 -16.16
CA VAL A 37 -4.48 25.65 -16.08
C VAL A 37 -3.10 25.36 -15.48
N ALA A 38 -2.07 26.09 -15.92
CA ALA A 38 -0.71 25.97 -15.37
C ALA A 38 -0.63 26.38 -13.89
N GLY A 39 -1.27 27.48 -13.51
CA GLY A 39 -1.35 27.91 -12.10
C GLY A 39 -2.06 26.89 -11.22
N PHE A 40 -3.18 26.34 -11.69
CA PHE A 40 -3.92 25.30 -10.98
C PHE A 40 -3.10 24.02 -10.80
N LEU A 41 -2.40 23.56 -11.85
CA LEU A 41 -1.50 22.39 -11.78
C LEU A 41 -0.41 22.57 -10.72
N VAL A 42 0.23 23.73 -10.68
CA VAL A 42 1.29 24.01 -9.68
C VAL A 42 0.73 23.97 -8.26
N VAL A 43 -0.41 24.61 -8.02
CA VAL A 43 -1.08 24.57 -6.70
C VAL A 43 -1.49 23.15 -6.33
N LEU A 44 -2.01 22.37 -7.29
CA LEU A 44 -2.46 20.99 -7.06
C LEU A 44 -1.29 20.04 -6.77
N VAL A 45 -0.13 20.23 -7.42
CA VAL A 45 1.09 19.47 -7.13
C VAL A 45 1.62 19.81 -5.73
N LEU A 46 1.65 21.09 -5.38
CA LEU A 46 2.18 21.55 -4.09
C LEU A 46 1.26 21.19 -2.91
N THR A 47 -0.05 21.34 -3.06
CA THR A 47 -1.04 21.05 -2.00
C THR A 47 -1.44 19.57 -1.96
N GLY A 48 -1.47 18.91 -3.12
CA GLY A 48 -1.85 17.50 -3.26
C GLY A 48 -0.92 16.57 -2.51
N LYS A 49 0.41 16.76 -2.60
CA LYS A 49 1.36 15.87 -1.91
C LYS A 49 1.16 15.84 -0.39
N ARG A 50 0.93 17.01 0.23
CA ARG A 50 0.73 17.12 1.67
C ARG A 50 -0.63 16.57 2.08
N ARG A 51 -1.69 16.99 1.38
CA ARG A 51 -3.07 16.56 1.68
C ARG A 51 -3.25 15.07 1.47
N ILE A 52 -2.73 14.51 0.38
CA ILE A 52 -2.75 13.07 0.13
C ILE A 52 -1.96 12.35 1.22
N SER A 53 -0.79 12.82 1.62
CA SER A 53 -0.04 12.18 2.71
C SER A 53 -0.82 12.17 4.04
N GLU A 54 -1.53 13.25 4.37
CA GLU A 54 -2.34 13.35 5.59
C GLU A 54 -3.62 12.49 5.50
N GLU A 55 -4.32 12.49 4.37
CA GLU A 55 -5.49 11.64 4.11
C GLU A 55 -5.11 10.16 4.12
N LEU A 56 -3.97 9.82 3.53
CA LEU A 56 -3.46 8.46 3.43
C LEU A 56 -3.00 7.93 4.79
N ALA A 57 -2.40 8.78 5.62
CA ALA A 57 -2.12 8.42 7.00
C ALA A 57 -3.44 8.01 7.67
N ASN A 58 -4.47 8.86 7.64
CA ASN A 58 -5.72 8.63 8.37
C ASN A 58 -6.71 7.70 7.66
N SER A 59 -6.34 7.16 6.49
CA SER A 59 -7.22 6.29 5.73
C SER A 59 -7.38 4.93 6.41
N PRO A 60 -8.63 4.46 6.64
CA PRO A 60 -8.88 3.10 7.11
C PRO A 60 -8.45 2.05 6.09
N GLY A 61 -8.26 2.42 4.82
CA GLY A 61 -7.76 1.51 3.77
C GLY A 61 -6.23 1.35 3.73
N TRP A 62 -5.48 2.17 4.48
CA TRP A 62 -4.02 2.12 4.49
C TRP A 62 -3.49 1.35 5.70
N PHE A 63 -2.76 0.27 5.46
CA PHE A 63 -2.04 -0.44 6.52
C PHE A 63 -0.68 0.21 6.79
N ARG A 64 -0.47 0.65 8.03
CA ARG A 64 0.75 1.34 8.48
C ARG A 64 1.78 0.37 9.06
N ARG A 65 1.32 -0.75 9.61
CA ARG A 65 2.19 -1.75 10.24
C ARG A 65 1.70 -3.15 9.96
N CYS A 66 2.66 -4.05 9.76
CA CYS A 66 2.41 -5.46 9.55
C CYS A 66 3.29 -6.28 10.49
N LEU A 67 2.67 -7.09 11.34
CA LEU A 67 3.31 -8.01 12.27
C LEU A 67 3.29 -9.40 11.66
N ALA A 68 4.45 -9.87 11.21
CA ALA A 68 4.63 -11.16 10.57
C ALA A 68 4.93 -12.24 11.60
N GLY A 69 3.93 -13.08 11.89
CA GLY A 69 4.09 -14.33 12.65
C GLY A 69 4.22 -15.56 11.73
N GLU A 70 4.48 -16.73 12.30
CA GLU A 70 4.60 -17.97 11.50
C GLU A 70 3.23 -18.47 11.02
N THR A 71 2.24 -18.49 11.91
CA THR A 71 0.89 -19.02 11.64
C THR A 71 -0.16 -17.94 11.40
N ARG A 72 0.06 -16.74 11.96
CA ARG A 72 -0.87 -15.61 11.88
C ARG A 72 -0.08 -14.31 11.69
N TRP A 73 -0.62 -13.45 10.83
CA TRP A 73 -0.11 -12.11 10.60
C TRP A 73 -1.14 -11.11 11.13
N HIS A 74 -0.67 -9.91 11.49
CA HIS A 74 -1.56 -8.83 11.87
C HIS A 74 -1.27 -7.58 11.05
N LEU A 75 -2.30 -7.08 10.39
CA LEU A 75 -2.26 -5.81 9.66
C LEU A 75 -2.89 -4.73 10.54
N GLU A 76 -2.22 -3.60 10.67
CA GLU A 76 -2.65 -2.49 11.54
C GLU A 76 -2.82 -1.21 10.70
N ASN A 77 -4.01 -0.63 10.81
CA ASN A 77 -4.40 0.63 10.18
C ASN A 77 -5.03 1.57 11.24
N ALA A 78 -5.53 2.72 10.81
CA ALA A 78 -6.22 3.66 11.71
C ALA A 78 -7.52 3.11 12.32
N ALA A 79 -8.14 2.10 11.69
CA ALA A 79 -9.35 1.45 12.20
C ALA A 79 -9.06 0.35 13.23
N GLY A 80 -7.79 -0.06 13.39
CA GLY A 80 -7.35 -1.05 14.36
C GLY A 80 -6.48 -2.15 13.75
N ARG A 81 -6.45 -3.30 14.42
CA ARG A 81 -5.62 -4.45 14.05
C ARG A 81 -6.50 -5.59 13.54
N VAL A 82 -6.15 -6.12 12.37
CA VAL A 82 -6.84 -7.25 11.72
C VAL A 82 -5.92 -8.46 11.71
N ALA A 83 -6.41 -9.59 12.21
CA ALA A 83 -5.73 -10.87 12.11
C ALA A 83 -5.96 -11.51 10.75
N VAL A 84 -4.89 -11.88 10.06
CA VAL A 84 -4.90 -12.46 8.72
C VAL A 84 -4.02 -13.70 8.68
N LEU A 85 -4.33 -14.61 7.76
CA LEU A 85 -3.46 -15.72 7.42
C LEU A 85 -2.20 -15.21 6.72
N PRO A 86 -1.08 -15.94 6.75
CA PRO A 86 0.14 -15.47 6.12
C PRO A 86 -0.07 -15.29 4.60
N PRO A 87 0.61 -14.30 3.98
CA PRO A 87 0.26 -13.80 2.66
C PRO A 87 0.68 -14.72 1.52
N LYS A 88 -0.18 -14.85 0.51
CA LYS A 88 0.20 -15.42 -0.78
C LYS A 88 0.79 -14.32 -1.67
N PRO A 89 2.02 -14.46 -2.19
CA PRO A 89 2.54 -13.49 -3.14
C PRO A 89 1.77 -13.58 -4.46
N ILE A 90 1.21 -12.46 -4.92
CA ILE A 90 0.61 -12.33 -6.26
C ILE A 90 1.68 -11.89 -7.25
N PHE A 91 2.52 -10.93 -6.84
CA PHE A 91 3.55 -10.33 -7.68
C PHE A 91 4.75 -9.92 -6.83
N ILE A 92 5.96 -10.25 -7.28
CA ILE A 92 7.20 -9.84 -6.63
C ILE A 92 8.15 -9.33 -7.72
N SER A 93 8.54 -8.06 -7.61
CA SER A 93 9.56 -7.43 -8.43
C SER A 93 10.49 -6.59 -7.56
N GLU A 94 11.52 -6.01 -8.17
CA GLU A 94 12.40 -5.09 -7.46
C GLU A 94 11.70 -3.81 -6.99
N LEU A 95 10.69 -3.35 -7.72
CA LEU A 95 10.02 -2.08 -7.48
C LEU A 95 8.70 -2.21 -6.72
N LEU A 96 8.05 -3.36 -6.81
CA LEU A 96 6.71 -3.59 -6.29
C LEU A 96 6.54 -5.04 -5.82
N ILE A 97 5.93 -5.20 -4.65
CA ILE A 97 5.47 -6.46 -4.09
C ILE A 97 3.96 -6.35 -3.87
N VAL A 98 3.20 -7.32 -4.36
CA VAL A 98 1.75 -7.42 -4.16
C VAL A 98 1.46 -8.72 -3.41
N LEU A 99 0.83 -8.58 -2.25
CA LEU A 99 0.50 -9.68 -1.35
C LEU A 99 -1.00 -9.79 -1.17
N GLU A 100 -1.50 -11.02 -1.25
CA GLU A 100 -2.87 -11.37 -0.91
C GLU A 100 -2.92 -11.96 0.50
N PHE A 101 -3.80 -11.41 1.33
CA PHE A 101 -4.07 -11.89 2.68
C PHE A 101 -5.51 -12.38 2.76
N ARG A 102 -5.73 -13.54 3.38
CA ARG A 102 -7.07 -13.99 3.75
C ARG A 102 -7.33 -13.62 5.20
N THR A 103 -8.49 -13.04 5.50
CA THR A 103 -8.88 -12.76 6.88
C THR A 103 -9.09 -14.07 7.63
N CYS A 104 -8.70 -14.10 8.91
CA CYS A 104 -8.96 -15.27 9.74
C CYS A 104 -10.48 -15.43 9.93
N PRO A 105 -11.01 -16.67 9.93
CA PRO A 105 -12.45 -16.92 10.14
C PRO A 105 -12.94 -16.35 11.49
N ASP A 106 -12.09 -16.34 12.51
CA ASP A 106 -12.38 -15.75 13.83
C ASP A 106 -12.60 -14.22 13.78
N ALA A 107 -12.18 -13.54 12.71
CA ALA A 107 -12.26 -12.08 12.54
C ALA A 107 -13.30 -11.64 11.50
N GLN A 108 -14.12 -12.56 10.95
CA GLN A 108 -15.08 -12.33 9.85
C GLN A 108 -16.36 -11.56 10.26
N ALA A 109 -16.32 -10.72 11.29
CA ALA A 109 -17.53 -10.08 11.79
C ALA A 109 -18.15 -9.01 10.84
N ALA A 110 -17.39 -8.41 9.91
CA ALA A 110 -17.94 -7.42 8.95
C ALA A 110 -17.03 -7.06 7.75
N GLY A 111 -15.89 -7.74 7.55
CA GLY A 111 -14.85 -7.30 6.61
C GLY A 111 -14.75 -8.15 5.33
N PRO A 112 -14.04 -7.66 4.29
CA PRO A 112 -13.74 -8.45 3.11
C PRO A 112 -12.95 -9.73 3.49
N SER A 113 -13.27 -10.84 2.82
CA SER A 113 -12.61 -12.13 3.04
C SER A 113 -11.13 -12.13 2.62
N THR A 114 -10.78 -11.18 1.75
CA THR A 114 -9.46 -11.06 1.13
C THR A 114 -9.00 -9.61 1.16
N LEU A 115 -7.74 -9.38 1.47
CA LEU A 115 -7.09 -8.07 1.52
C LEU A 115 -5.85 -8.11 0.63
N CYS A 116 -5.68 -7.11 -0.22
CA CYS A 116 -4.48 -6.95 -1.03
C CYS A 116 -3.61 -5.83 -0.46
N LEU A 117 -2.31 -6.11 -0.33
CA LEU A 117 -1.31 -5.13 0.10
C LEU A 117 -0.30 -4.92 -1.02
N CYS A 118 -0.21 -3.69 -1.49
CA CYS A 118 0.79 -3.25 -2.46
C CYS A 118 1.91 -2.50 -1.73
N LEU A 119 3.13 -3.03 -1.81
CA LEU A 119 4.32 -2.48 -1.19
C LEU A 119 5.30 -2.08 -2.28
N PHE A 120 5.55 -0.78 -2.42
CA PHE A 120 6.61 -0.29 -3.28
C PHE A 120 7.97 -0.46 -2.59
N SER A 121 9.04 -0.46 -3.38
CA SER A 121 10.41 -0.62 -2.85
C SER A 121 10.79 0.43 -1.80
N ASP A 122 10.21 1.63 -1.89
CA ASP A 122 10.42 2.74 -0.95
C ASP A 122 9.42 2.78 0.21
N SER A 123 8.43 1.87 0.24
CA SER A 123 7.51 1.72 1.37
C SER A 123 8.14 1.04 2.58
N LEU A 124 9.26 0.33 2.40
CA LEU A 124 9.95 -0.40 3.46
C LEU A 124 11.39 0.07 3.56
N SER A 125 11.94 0.04 4.78
CA SER A 125 13.40 0.16 4.94
C SER A 125 14.12 -0.98 4.19
N PRO A 126 15.38 -0.78 3.73
CA PRO A 126 16.11 -1.83 3.00
C PRO A 126 16.21 -3.16 3.75
N SER A 127 16.38 -3.10 5.08
CA SER A 127 16.44 -4.27 5.95
C SER A 127 15.08 -4.99 6.04
N GLN A 128 13.98 -4.26 6.17
CA GLN A 128 12.62 -4.82 6.17
C GLN A 128 12.25 -5.43 4.82
N SER A 129 12.58 -4.75 3.72
CA SER A 129 12.36 -5.25 2.35
C SER A 129 13.11 -6.56 2.10
N SER A 130 14.40 -6.62 2.47
CA SER A 130 15.19 -7.85 2.37
C SER A 130 14.59 -9.00 3.19
N ARG A 131 14.23 -8.75 4.46
CA ARG A 131 13.62 -9.75 5.34
C ARG A 131 12.30 -10.27 4.80
N LEU A 132 11.42 -9.38 4.31
CA LEU A 132 10.15 -9.76 3.69
C LEU A 132 10.37 -10.63 2.45
N ARG A 133 11.29 -10.24 1.56
CA ARG A 133 11.61 -11.01 0.35
C ARG A 133 12.18 -12.39 0.67
N CYS A 134 13.07 -12.47 1.65
CA CYS A 134 13.57 -13.76 2.14
C CYS A 134 12.40 -14.61 2.64
N PHE A 135 11.55 -14.09 3.52
CA PHE A 135 10.39 -14.83 4.04
C PHE A 135 9.47 -15.33 2.93
N LEU A 136 9.14 -14.48 1.95
CA LEU A 136 8.26 -14.85 0.83
C LEU A 136 8.90 -15.95 -0.04
N ARG A 137 10.20 -15.88 -0.31
CA ARG A 137 10.93 -16.92 -1.06
C ARG A 137 11.00 -18.25 -0.32
N PHE A 138 11.12 -18.25 1.01
CA PHE A 138 11.14 -19.48 1.80
C PHE A 138 9.75 -20.13 1.93
N ARG A 139 8.66 -19.38 1.74
CA ARG A 139 7.31 -19.94 1.78
C ARG A 139 7.01 -20.88 0.61
N ASP A 140 7.68 -20.69 -0.53
CA ASP A 140 7.56 -21.60 -1.68
C ASP A 140 8.40 -22.89 -1.51
N GLN A 141 9.16 -23.04 -0.41
CA GLN A 141 9.96 -24.23 -0.10
C GLN A 141 9.40 -25.07 1.06
N VAL A 142 8.11 -24.95 1.39
CA VAL A 142 7.47 -25.94 2.27
C VAL A 142 7.33 -27.25 1.49
N ILE A 143 8.41 -28.03 1.48
CA ILE A 143 8.44 -29.42 1.06
C ILE A 143 7.35 -30.13 1.88
N PRO A 144 6.37 -30.80 1.26
CA PRO A 144 5.48 -31.65 2.02
C PRO A 144 6.33 -32.76 2.62
N GLU A 145 6.38 -32.83 3.95
CA GLU A 145 6.93 -33.99 4.65
C GLU A 145 6.16 -35.23 4.17
N GLY A 146 6.88 -36.15 3.52
CA GLY A 146 6.43 -37.47 3.11
C GLY A 146 7.35 -38.51 3.69
#